data_AF-A0A970Y0H2-F1
#
_entry.id   AF-A0A970Y0H2-F1
#
_cell.length_a   1.000
_cell.length_b   1.000
_cell.length_c   1.000
_cell.angle_alpha   90.00
_cell.angle_beta   90.00
_cell.angle_gamma   90.00
#
_symmetry.space_group_name_H-M   'P 1'
#
loop_
_entity.id
_entity.type
_entity.pdbx_description
1 polymer ?
#
loop_
_entity_poly.entity_id
_entity_poly.type
_entity_poly.pdbx_seq_one_letter_code
_entity_poly.pdbx_strand_id
1 'polypeptide(L)'
;MTLKRRSLVMMGLMALAAAAYGTARTSAPALVLHVVEQSLNQKAPADVGPETIRRRLDEVLSATPDENARMRLLLRISRDLEKIQQLTHEEWELLWREAGPGDPPGIRR
;
A
#
# COMPACT_ATOMS: atom_id res chain seq x y z
N MET A 1 30.95 -36.95 1.21
CA MET A 1 30.70 -35.52 0.90
C MET A 1 29.98 -34.89 2.08
N THR A 2 30.73 -34.26 2.96
CA THR A 2 30.47 -34.27 4.41
C THR A 2 30.22 -32.84 4.90
N LEU A 3 29.11 -32.62 5.59
CA LEU A 3 28.70 -31.44 6.38
C LEU A 3 29.13 -30.04 5.90
N LYS A 4 30.43 -29.72 5.85
CA LYS A 4 30.99 -28.42 5.40
C LYS A 4 30.41 -27.92 4.07
N ARG A 5 30.28 -28.79 3.06
CA ARG A 5 29.74 -28.40 1.74
C ARG A 5 28.23 -28.10 1.80
N ARG A 6 27.49 -28.79 2.67
CA ARG A 6 26.05 -28.54 2.90
C ARG A 6 25.83 -27.25 3.69
N SER A 7 26.65 -26.98 4.71
CA SER A 7 26.61 -25.75 5.50
C SER A 7 26.90 -24.52 4.65
N LEU A 8 27.86 -24.61 3.73
CA LEU A 8 28.23 -23.50 2.83
C LEU A 8 27.10 -23.17 1.83
N VAL A 9 26.42 -24.20 1.32
CA VAL A 9 25.21 -24.03 0.47
C VAL A 9 24.05 -23.43 1.28
N MET A 10 23.80 -23.91 2.50
CA MET A 10 22.76 -23.33 3.37
C MET A 10 23.03 -21.86 3.72
N MET A 11 24.29 -21.51 4.01
CA MET A 11 24.67 -20.14 4.33
C MET A 11 24.50 -19.21 3.11
N GLY A 12 24.83 -19.71 1.90
CA GLY A 12 24.56 -19.01 0.66
C GLY A 12 23.06 -18.79 0.40
N LEU A 13 22.23 -19.80 0.65
CA LEU A 13 20.77 -19.68 0.53
C LEU A 13 20.19 -18.70 1.56
N MET A 14 20.67 -18.71 2.80
CA MET A 14 20.26 -17.75 3.82
C MET A 14 20.64 -16.31 3.45
N ALA A 15 21.87 -16.10 2.95
CA ALA A 15 22.30 -14.78 2.51
C ALA A 15 21.45 -14.26 1.34
N LEU A 16 21.14 -15.13 0.38
CA LEU A 16 20.25 -14.80 -0.74
C LEU A 16 18.83 -14.48 -0.26
N ALA A 17 18.29 -15.27 0.66
CA ALA A 17 16.97 -15.03 1.24
C ALA A 17 16.91 -13.71 2.02
N ALA A 18 17.95 -13.39 2.79
CA ALA A 18 18.06 -12.13 3.52
C ALA A 18 18.17 -10.94 2.57
N ALA A 19 18.95 -11.06 1.50
CA ALA A 19 19.06 -10.02 0.47
C ALA A 19 17.71 -9.80 -0.24
N ALA A 20 17.03 -10.88 -0.66
CA ALA A 20 15.71 -10.83 -1.28
C ALA A 20 14.66 -10.22 -0.33
N TYR A 21 14.69 -10.59 0.95
CA TYR A 21 13.83 -10.01 1.98
C TYR A 21 14.11 -8.52 2.19
N GLY A 22 15.38 -8.13 2.23
CA GLY A 22 15.79 -6.73 2.33
C GLY A 22 15.27 -5.90 1.15
N THR A 23 15.46 -6.39 -0.09
CA THR A 23 14.97 -5.71 -1.30
C THR A 23 13.46 -5.65 -1.36
N ALA A 24 12.77 -6.71 -0.96
CA ALA A 24 11.32 -6.73 -0.90
C ALA A 24 10.80 -5.73 0.14
N ARG A 25 11.44 -5.66 1.31
CA ARG A 25 11.08 -4.73 2.39
C ARG A 25 11.20 -3.27 1.95
N THR A 26 12.24 -2.91 1.21
CA THR A 26 12.43 -1.53 0.74
C THR A 26 11.59 -1.18 -0.49
N SER A 27 11.27 -2.16 -1.33
CA SER A 27 10.51 -1.93 -2.58
C SER A 27 9.00 -2.07 -2.42
N ALA A 28 8.54 -2.77 -1.37
CA ALA A 28 7.12 -2.99 -1.10
C ALA A 28 6.31 -1.68 -0.95
N PRO A 29 6.78 -0.62 -0.25
CA PRO A 29 6.02 0.63 -0.14
C PRO A 29 5.74 1.29 -1.48
N ALA A 30 6.73 1.32 -2.38
CA ALA A 30 6.58 1.92 -3.71
C ALA A 30 5.60 1.12 -4.58
N LEU A 31 5.66 -0.22 -4.52
CA LEU A 31 4.72 -1.08 -5.24
C LEU A 31 3.29 -0.91 -4.74
N VAL A 32 3.08 -0.90 -3.42
CA VAL A 32 1.75 -0.71 -2.83
C VAL A 32 1.20 0.67 -3.20
N LEU A 33 2.02 1.72 -3.10
CA LEU A 33 1.64 3.08 -3.50
C LEU A 33 1.16 3.10 -4.96
N HIS A 34 1.94 2.50 -5.87
CA HIS A 34 1.60 2.46 -7.28
C HIS A 34 0.29 1.71 -7.54
N VAL A 35 0.08 0.55 -6.89
CA VAL A 35 -1.17 -0.21 -7.02
C VAL A 35 -2.37 0.57 -6.51
N VAL A 36 -2.22 1.31 -5.41
CA VAL A 36 -3.28 2.17 -4.88
C VAL A 36 -3.58 3.31 -5.86
N GLU A 37 -2.57 4.00 -6.38
CA GLU A 37 -2.75 5.07 -7.37
C GLU A 37 -3.48 4.56 -8.63
N GLN A 38 -3.06 3.40 -9.17
CA GLN A 38 -3.73 2.80 -10.32
C GLN A 38 -5.17 2.39 -10.02
N SER A 39 -5.42 1.82 -8.84
CA SER A 39 -6.77 1.43 -8.42
C SER A 39 -7.68 2.65 -8.26
N LEU A 40 -7.17 3.75 -7.71
CA LEU A 40 -7.90 5.01 -7.61
C LEU A 40 -8.21 5.58 -9.00
N ASN A 41 -7.24 5.62 -9.91
CA ASN A 41 -7.46 6.10 -11.28
C ASN A 41 -8.54 5.31 -12.04
N GLN A 42 -8.63 4.01 -11.80
CA GLN A 42 -9.63 3.16 -12.44
C GLN A 42 -11.03 3.28 -11.81
N LYS A 43 -11.09 3.57 -10.51
CA LYS A 43 -12.32 3.49 -9.71
C LYS A 43 -12.87 4.84 -9.30
N ALA A 44 -12.14 5.93 -9.52
CA ALA A 44 -12.56 7.27 -9.13
C ALA A 44 -13.83 7.72 -9.87
N PRO A 45 -14.56 8.70 -9.31
CA PRO A 45 -15.66 9.35 -10.02
C PRO A 45 -15.18 9.96 -11.35
N ALA A 46 -16.05 10.01 -12.35
CA ALA A 46 -15.66 10.34 -13.74
C ALA A 46 -15.10 11.77 -13.93
N ASP A 47 -15.41 12.68 -13.02
CA ASP A 47 -14.93 14.07 -12.97
C ASP A 47 -13.61 14.23 -12.18
N VAL A 48 -13.17 13.17 -11.48
CA VAL A 48 -11.91 13.17 -10.74
C VAL A 48 -10.78 12.71 -11.66
N GLY A 49 -9.98 13.67 -12.11
CA GLY A 49 -8.81 13.40 -12.94
C GLY A 49 -7.61 12.82 -12.16
N PRO A 50 -6.65 12.21 -12.87
CA PRO A 50 -5.46 11.57 -12.27
C PRO A 50 -4.59 12.53 -11.46
N GLU A 51 -4.52 13.81 -11.85
CA GLU A 51 -3.77 14.82 -11.09
C GLU A 51 -4.41 15.13 -9.73
N THR A 52 -5.74 15.09 -9.64
CA THR A 52 -6.45 15.26 -8.36
C THR A 52 -6.17 14.09 -7.43
N ILE A 53 -6.16 12.87 -7.96
CA ILE A 53 -5.82 11.64 -7.21
C ILE A 53 -4.40 11.73 -6.66
N ARG A 54 -3.42 12.06 -7.51
CA ARG A 54 -2.02 12.16 -7.10
C ARG A 54 -1.84 13.21 -6.01
N ARG A 55 -2.37 14.42 -6.22
CA ARG A 55 -2.31 15.51 -5.24
C ARG A 55 -2.91 15.07 -3.90
N ARG A 56 -4.08 14.42 -3.92
CA ARG A 56 -4.75 14.01 -2.68
C ARG A 56 -3.99 12.92 -1.95
N LEU A 57 -3.44 11.96 -2.69
CA LEU A 57 -2.62 10.88 -2.13
C LEU A 57 -1.34 11.45 -1.50
N ASP A 58 -0.67 12.38 -2.18
CA ASP A 58 0.52 13.06 -1.67
C ASP A 58 0.22 13.91 -0.42
N GLU A 59 -0.90 14.63 -0.39
CA GLU A 59 -1.35 15.39 0.79
C GLU A 59 -1.50 14.48 2.01
N VAL A 60 -2.19 13.35 1.89
CA VAL A 60 -2.42 12.47 3.04
C VAL A 60 -1.14 11.73 3.46
N LEU A 61 -0.31 11.31 2.51
CA LEU A 61 0.96 10.65 2.81
C LEU A 61 1.98 11.59 3.45
N SER A 62 2.05 12.86 3.02
CA SER A 62 2.92 13.87 3.60
C SER A 62 2.46 14.32 5.00
N ALA A 63 1.14 14.37 5.22
CA ALA A 63 0.55 14.62 6.54
C ALA A 63 0.79 13.45 7.53
N THR A 64 1.09 12.24 7.03
CA THR A 64 1.36 11.07 7.86
C THR A 64 2.87 10.97 8.16
N PRO A 65 3.31 11.10 9.43
CA PRO A 65 4.75 11.21 9.75
C PRO A 65 5.49 9.86 9.78
N ASP A 66 4.81 8.74 10.04
CA ASP A 66 5.43 7.41 10.20
C ASP A 66 5.31 6.54 8.94
N GLU A 67 6.40 5.90 8.52
CA GLU A 67 6.43 5.00 7.36
C GLU A 67 5.47 3.82 7.55
N ASN A 68 5.39 3.26 8.76
CA ASN A 68 4.44 2.18 9.02
C ASN A 68 2.99 2.70 8.99
N ALA A 69 2.73 3.91 9.45
CA ALA A 69 1.42 4.56 9.36
C ALA A 69 1.03 4.84 7.90
N ARG A 70 1.96 5.30 7.06
CA ARG A 70 1.76 5.46 5.61
C ARG A 70 1.41 4.13 4.94
N MET A 71 2.15 3.08 5.27
CA MET A 71 1.85 1.73 4.76
C MET A 71 0.46 1.25 5.22
N ARG A 72 0.12 1.42 6.51
CA ARG A 72 -1.22 1.07 7.03
C ARG A 72 -2.34 1.83 6.32
N LEU A 73 -2.13 3.12 6.04
CA LEU A 73 -3.06 3.95 5.29
C LEU A 73 -3.24 3.43 3.86
N LEU A 74 -2.15 3.14 3.14
CA LEU A 74 -2.21 2.60 1.79
C LEU A 74 -2.93 1.24 1.74
N LEU A 75 -2.66 0.36 2.71
CA LEU A 75 -3.34 -0.93 2.83
C LEU A 75 -4.83 -0.77 3.17
N ARG A 76 -5.20 0.22 3.99
CA ARG A 76 -6.60 0.56 4.27
C ARG A 76 -7.31 0.99 2.98
N ILE A 77 -6.75 1.97 2.26
CA ILE A 77 -7.30 2.46 1.00
C ILE A 77 -7.42 1.31 0.00
N SER A 78 -6.38 0.49 -0.16
CA SER A 78 -6.42 -0.68 -1.04
C SER A 78 -7.55 -1.65 -0.68
N ARG A 79 -7.81 -1.88 0.60
CA ARG A 79 -8.89 -2.75 1.08
C ARG A 79 -10.27 -2.16 0.80
N ASP A 80 -10.46 -0.87 1.06
CA ASP A 80 -11.72 -0.18 0.79
C ASP A 80 -12.05 -0.21 -0.72
N LEU A 81 -11.02 -0.06 -1.56
CA LEU A 81 -11.17 -0.14 -3.01
C LEU A 81 -11.43 -1.55 -3.53
N GLU A 82 -11.03 -2.61 -2.82
CA GLU A 82 -11.05 -4.00 -3.32
C GLU A 82 -12.42 -4.40 -3.88
N LYS A 83 -13.49 -4.07 -3.15
CA LYS A 83 -14.87 -4.48 -3.48
C LYS A 83 -15.63 -3.47 -4.33
N ILE A 84 -15.06 -2.29 -4.58
CA ILE A 84 -15.74 -1.19 -5.27
C ILE A 84 -15.34 -1.23 -6.74
N GLN A 85 -16.32 -1.21 -7.64
CA GLN A 85 -16.04 -1.08 -9.07
C GLN A 85 -15.87 0.38 -9.49
N GLN A 86 -16.68 1.27 -8.93
CA GLN A 86 -16.63 2.70 -9.16
C GLN A 86 -17.10 3.41 -7.88
N LEU A 87 -16.30 4.38 -7.42
CA LEU A 87 -16.59 5.22 -6.27
C LEU A 87 -17.66 6.24 -6.64
N THR A 88 -18.62 6.43 -5.75
CA THR A 88 -19.45 7.64 -5.77
C THR A 88 -18.67 8.84 -5.21
N HIS A 89 -19.15 10.06 -5.44
CA HIS A 89 -18.57 11.26 -4.79
C HIS A 89 -18.59 11.17 -3.27
N GLU A 90 -19.65 10.62 -2.68
CA GLU A 90 -19.75 10.46 -1.23
C GLU A 90 -18.70 9.48 -0.71
N GLU A 91 -18.49 8.36 -1.42
CA GLU A 91 -17.48 7.36 -1.10
C GLU A 91 -16.06 7.90 -1.29
N TRP A 92 -15.84 8.71 -2.34
CA TRP A 92 -14.59 9.43 -2.55
C TRP A 92 -14.27 10.34 -1.36
N GLU A 93 -15.22 11.14 -0.87
CA GLU A 93 -15.00 11.98 0.31
C GLU A 93 -14.79 11.18 1.60
N LEU A 94 -15.48 10.03 1.75
CA LEU A 94 -15.33 9.14 2.90
C LEU A 94 -13.95 8.46 2.95
N LEU A 95 -13.41 8.09 1.78
CA LEU A 95 -12.12 7.40 1.66
C LEU A 95 -10.96 8.16 2.32
N TRP A 96 -11.05 9.49 2.31
CA TRP A 96 -10.01 10.38 2.82
C TRP A 96 -10.15 10.72 4.29
N ARG A 97 -11.27 10.38 4.94
CA ARG A 97 -11.45 10.68 6.37
C ARG A 97 -10.52 9.82 7.23
N GLU A 98 -10.00 10.42 8.30
CA GLU A 98 -9.13 9.73 9.24
C GLU A 98 -9.87 8.57 9.90
N ALA A 99 -9.14 7.45 10.04
CA ALA A 99 -9.57 6.36 10.89
C ALA A 99 -9.49 6.83 12.35
N GLY A 100 -10.62 7.13 12.99
CA GLY A 100 -10.65 7.40 14.44
C GLY A 100 -10.04 6.23 15.24
N PRO A 101 -9.55 6.46 16.46
CA PRO A 101 -8.92 5.42 17.28
C PRO A 101 -9.96 4.35 17.64
N GLY A 102 -9.91 3.20 16.97
CA GLY A 102 -10.68 2.00 17.30
C GLY A 102 -11.13 1.14 16.13
N ASP A 103 -11.44 1.72 14.97
CA ASP A 103 -11.84 1.03 13.72
C ASP A 103 -12.02 2.12 12.65
N PRO A 104 -11.49 2.01 11.42
CA PRO A 104 -11.61 3.08 10.42
C PRO A 104 -13.06 3.26 9.94
N PRO A 105 -13.58 4.50 9.78
CA PRO A 105 -14.41 4.84 8.63
C PRO A 105 -13.70 4.37 7.36
N GLY A 106 -14.14 3.22 6.87
CA GLY A 106 -13.85 2.69 5.55
C GLY A 106 -15.17 2.49 4.82
N ILE A 107 -15.13 2.33 3.51
CA ILE A 107 -16.34 2.11 2.72
C ILE A 107 -16.82 0.68 3.01
N ARG A 108 -17.81 0.54 3.90
CA ARG A 108 -18.43 -0.76 4.23
C ARG A 108 -19.57 -1.03 3.26
N ARG A 109 -19.27 -1.77 2.19
CA ARG A 109 -20.27 -2.47 1.38
C ARG A 109 -20.11 -3.98 1.51
#